data_AF-A0A4Q5SRH3-F1
#
_entry.id   AF-A0A4Q5SRH3-F1
#
_cell.length_a   1.000
_cell.length_b   1.000
_cell.length_c   1.000
_cell.angle_alpha   90.00
_cell.angle_beta   90.00
_cell.angle_gamma   90.00
#
_symmetry.space_group_name_H-M   'P 1'
#
loop_
_entity.id
_entity.type
_entity.pdbx_description
1 polymer ?
#
loop_
_entity_poly.entity_id
_entity_poly.type
_entity_poly.pdbx_seq_one_letter_code
_entity_poly.pdbx_strand_id
1 'polypeptide(L)'
;MRNFLSFRHILKICMLCCFIYSCGKETKQVDEKKEENNEPPITIPAGDVTVACYYFPNWGPVAQSEWNTVKFAQPKFAGHQQPKVPEWGYENENEPTVMAKKIDAASANGIDAFIFDWYYTDEGTYLKEALEQGFLNAPNNNKIKFALRA
;
A
#
# COMPACT_ATOMS: atom_id res chain seq x y z
N MET A 1 28.74 74.70 -16.83
CA MET A 1 29.98 73.94 -17.11
C MET A 1 29.60 72.48 -17.37
N ARG A 2 29.91 71.97 -18.58
CA ARG A 2 29.83 70.57 -19.06
C ARG A 2 28.41 69.96 -19.15
N ASN A 3 27.73 70.02 -20.30
CA ASN A 3 27.85 69.17 -21.51
C ASN A 3 27.73 67.66 -21.25
N PHE A 4 26.66 67.00 -21.72
CA PHE A 4 26.64 66.12 -22.92
C PHE A 4 25.34 65.29 -23.00
N LEU A 5 24.65 65.37 -24.15
CA LEU A 5 23.77 64.39 -24.81
C LEU A 5 22.55 63.84 -24.02
N SER A 6 21.30 64.22 -24.29
CA SER A 6 20.50 64.11 -25.52
C SER A 6 20.24 62.67 -26.01
N PHE A 7 18.96 62.44 -26.34
CA PHE A 7 18.49 61.67 -27.49
C PHE A 7 18.06 60.20 -27.28
N ARG A 8 16.76 60.00 -27.00
CA ARG A 8 15.78 59.38 -27.92
C ARG A 8 16.12 58.04 -28.64
N HIS A 9 17.07 57.23 -28.19
CA HIS A 9 17.53 56.05 -28.97
C HIS A 9 17.48 54.69 -28.28
N ILE A 10 17.09 54.59 -27.01
CA ILE A 10 17.08 53.26 -26.34
C ILE A 10 15.70 52.59 -26.39
N LEU A 11 14.64 53.33 -26.75
CA LEU A 11 13.27 52.81 -26.81
C LEU A 11 12.86 52.20 -28.17
N LYS A 12 13.81 51.95 -29.08
CA LYS A 12 13.51 51.40 -30.43
C LYS A 12 14.44 50.28 -30.93
N ILE A 13 15.37 49.77 -30.10
CA ILE A 13 16.30 48.69 -30.48
C ILE A 13 16.20 47.56 -29.45
N CYS A 14 15.05 46.91 -29.39
CA CYS A 14 14.92 45.51 -28.95
C CYS A 14 13.58 44.90 -29.38
N MET A 15 12.83 45.60 -30.23
CA MET A 15 11.60 45.15 -30.87
C MET A 15 11.89 44.64 -32.29
N LEU A 16 13.05 43.99 -32.51
CA LEU A 16 13.47 43.42 -33.80
C LEU A 16 14.54 42.30 -33.72
N CYS A 17 14.66 41.59 -32.59
CA CYS A 17 15.44 40.35 -32.53
C CYS A 17 14.63 39.29 -31.78
N CYS A 18 14.55 38.10 -32.36
CA CYS A 18 13.84 36.90 -31.87
C CYS A 18 12.34 36.81 -32.16
N PHE A 19 11.92 37.25 -33.36
CA PHE A 19 10.79 36.66 -34.11
C PHE A 19 11.13 35.24 -34.65
N ILE A 20 12.11 34.55 -34.06
CA ILE A 20 12.63 33.24 -34.48
C ILE A 20 12.88 32.35 -33.27
N TYR A 21 11.85 32.11 -32.46
CA TYR A 21 11.75 30.88 -31.69
C TYR A 21 10.26 30.53 -31.58
N SER A 22 9.66 30.18 -32.72
CA SER A 22 8.58 29.21 -32.69
C SER A 22 9.20 27.89 -32.25
N CYS A 23 8.92 27.45 -31.03
CA CYS A 23 8.80 26.04 -30.74
C CYS A 23 7.86 25.94 -29.54
N GLY A 24 6.59 25.66 -29.83
CA GLY A 24 5.61 25.35 -28.80
C GLY A 24 6.19 24.30 -27.88
N LYS A 25 6.25 24.59 -26.59
CA LYS A 25 6.39 23.53 -25.60
C LYS A 25 5.00 22.95 -25.46
N GLU A 26 4.72 21.95 -26.32
CA GLU A 26 3.72 20.94 -26.04
C GLU A 26 3.88 20.55 -24.56
N THR A 27 2.78 20.64 -23.81
CA THR A 27 2.60 19.78 -22.66
C THR A 27 2.90 18.37 -23.15
N LYS A 28 4.06 17.82 -22.74
CA LYS A 28 4.29 16.38 -22.87
C LYS A 28 3.18 15.74 -22.05
N GLN A 29 2.13 15.34 -22.73
CA GLN A 29 1.26 14.26 -22.32
C GLN A 29 2.25 13.12 -22.04
N VAL A 30 2.42 12.79 -20.77
CA VAL A 30 3.01 11.50 -20.44
C VAL A 30 1.95 10.53 -20.92
N ASP A 31 2.13 10.06 -22.15
CA ASP A 31 1.37 8.95 -22.67
C ASP A 31 1.62 7.82 -21.69
N GLU A 32 0.61 7.54 -20.86
CA GLU A 32 0.43 6.28 -20.16
C GLU A 32 0.37 5.21 -21.26
N LYS A 33 1.55 4.80 -21.76
CA LYS A 33 1.67 3.52 -22.40
C LYS A 33 1.32 2.52 -21.32
N LYS A 34 0.08 2.06 -21.33
CA LYS A 34 -0.27 0.74 -20.84
C LYS A 34 0.69 -0.20 -21.57
N GLU A 35 1.75 -0.59 -20.89
CA GLU A 35 2.43 -1.83 -21.21
C GLU A 35 1.38 -2.91 -21.03
N GLU A 36 0.70 -3.25 -22.13
CA GLU A 36 0.07 -4.55 -22.24
C GLU A 36 1.20 -5.54 -22.03
N ASN A 37 1.26 -6.10 -20.82
CA ASN A 37 2.10 -7.24 -20.52
C ASN A 37 1.69 -8.33 -21.50
N ASN A 38 2.39 -8.43 -22.63
CA ASN A 38 2.22 -9.46 -23.66
C ASN A 38 2.78 -10.81 -23.18
N GLU A 39 2.96 -10.98 -21.88
CA GLU A 39 3.27 -12.29 -21.33
C GLU A 39 2.08 -13.22 -21.59
N PRO A 40 2.33 -14.43 -22.11
CA PRO A 40 1.28 -15.40 -22.29
C PRO A 40 0.58 -15.62 -20.94
N PRO A 41 -0.75 -15.85 -20.92
CA PRO A 41 -1.46 -16.19 -19.69
C PRO A 41 -0.74 -17.32 -18.96
N ILE A 42 -0.50 -17.13 -17.66
CA ILE A 42 0.05 -18.19 -16.82
C ILE A 42 -0.91 -19.38 -16.94
N THR A 43 -0.40 -20.48 -17.49
CA THR A 43 -1.17 -21.72 -17.58
C THR A 43 -1.13 -22.39 -16.22
N ILE A 44 -2.23 -22.30 -15.47
CA ILE A 44 -2.37 -23.04 -14.21
C ILE A 44 -2.66 -24.49 -14.59
N PRO A 45 -1.79 -25.45 -14.22
CA PRO A 45 -2.03 -26.87 -14.51
C PRO A 45 -3.33 -27.33 -13.86
N ALA A 46 -4.03 -28.27 -14.50
CA ALA A 46 -5.22 -28.88 -13.91
C ALA A 46 -4.85 -29.62 -12.60
N GLY A 47 -5.59 -29.33 -11.53
CA GLY A 47 -5.38 -29.92 -10.21
C GLY A 47 -5.88 -28.99 -9.10
N ASP A 48 -5.92 -29.51 -7.88
CA ASP A 48 -6.26 -28.71 -6.70
C ASP A 48 -5.10 -27.77 -6.37
N VAL A 49 -5.34 -26.47 -6.38
CA VAL A 49 -4.40 -25.46 -5.89
C VAL A 49 -4.72 -25.11 -4.45
N THR A 50 -3.69 -24.85 -3.64
CA THR A 50 -3.86 -24.26 -2.31
C THR A 50 -3.49 -22.78 -2.39
N VAL A 51 -4.44 -21.92 -2.10
CA VAL A 51 -4.24 -20.47 -2.04
C VAL A 51 -3.96 -20.08 -0.60
N ALA A 52 -2.71 -19.68 -0.33
CA ALA A 52 -2.30 -19.21 0.99
C ALA A 52 -2.18 -17.69 1.01
N CYS A 53 -2.59 -17.06 2.11
CA CYS A 53 -2.46 -15.62 2.35
C CYS A 53 -1.42 -15.36 3.44
N TYR A 54 -0.51 -14.42 3.18
CA TYR A 54 0.38 -13.94 4.23
C TYR A 54 -0.39 -13.12 5.26
N TYR A 55 -0.22 -13.47 6.53
CA TYR A 55 -0.98 -12.92 7.63
C TYR A 55 -0.05 -12.20 8.60
N PHE A 56 -0.17 -10.88 8.68
CA PHE A 56 0.56 -10.06 9.65
C PHE A 56 -0.27 -9.92 10.93
N PRO A 57 0.14 -10.51 12.07
CA PRO A 57 -0.71 -10.66 13.25
C PRO A 57 -0.45 -9.61 14.34
N ASN A 58 -0.24 -8.35 13.95
CA ASN A 58 -0.09 -7.23 14.88
C ASN A 58 -1.35 -6.36 14.99
N TRP A 59 -2.53 -7.00 15.08
CA TRP A 59 -3.82 -6.35 15.21
C TRP A 59 -4.53 -6.74 16.51
N GLY A 60 -3.76 -6.86 17.58
CA GLY A 60 -4.25 -7.09 18.94
C GLY A 60 -4.84 -5.83 19.60
N PRO A 61 -4.78 -5.70 20.94
CA PRO A 61 -5.24 -4.50 21.65
C PRO A 61 -4.61 -3.22 21.08
N VAL A 62 -5.43 -2.20 20.82
CA VAL A 62 -5.02 -0.96 20.12
C VAL A 62 -3.80 -0.27 20.72
N ALA A 63 -3.62 -0.33 22.04
CA ALA A 63 -2.49 0.31 22.72
C ALA A 63 -1.15 -0.42 22.52
N GLN A 64 -1.18 -1.67 22.05
CA GLN A 64 -0.03 -2.58 21.97
C GLN A 64 0.24 -3.05 20.53
N SER A 65 -0.56 -2.60 19.57
CA SER A 65 -0.55 -3.08 18.20
C SER A 65 -0.38 -1.96 17.17
N GLU A 66 -0.26 -2.31 15.88
CA GLU A 66 -0.09 -1.33 14.80
C GLU A 66 -1.34 -0.48 14.52
N TRP A 67 -2.42 -0.67 15.28
CA TRP A 67 -3.66 0.08 15.08
C TRP A 67 -3.46 1.60 15.18
N ASN A 68 -2.63 2.08 16.10
CA ASN A 68 -2.35 3.51 16.21
C ASN A 68 -1.63 4.04 14.95
N THR A 69 -0.68 3.28 14.41
CA THR A 69 0.05 3.64 13.18
C THR A 69 -0.92 3.85 12.02
N VAL A 70 -1.84 2.91 11.80
CA VAL A 70 -2.84 3.01 10.72
C VAL A 70 -3.86 4.10 10.99
N LYS A 71 -4.36 4.18 12.22
CA LYS A 71 -5.39 5.16 12.64
C LYS A 71 -4.94 6.60 12.47
N PHE A 72 -3.68 6.90 12.76
CA PHE A 72 -3.13 8.25 12.70
C PHE A 72 -2.32 8.53 11.43
N ALA A 73 -2.27 7.59 10.49
CA ALA A 73 -1.58 7.77 9.21
C ALA A 73 -2.09 9.03 8.48
N GLN A 74 -1.17 9.83 7.97
CA GLN A 74 -1.47 11.05 7.21
C GLN A 74 -1.15 10.87 5.72
N PRO A 75 -1.87 11.56 4.82
CA PRO A 75 -1.48 11.67 3.43
C PRO A 75 -0.02 12.17 3.30
N LYS A 76 0.78 11.53 2.45
CA LYS A 76 2.20 11.89 2.24
C LYS A 76 2.41 12.59 0.90
N PHE A 77 1.42 12.54 0.02
CA PHE A 77 1.39 13.15 -1.31
C PHE A 77 -0.08 13.39 -1.72
N ALA A 78 -0.29 14.24 -2.74
CA ALA A 78 -1.63 14.57 -3.22
C ALA A 78 -2.36 13.32 -3.73
N GLY A 79 -3.59 13.11 -3.28
CA GLY A 79 -4.39 11.92 -3.61
C GLY A 79 -4.09 10.69 -2.75
N HIS A 80 -3.14 10.74 -1.81
CA HIS A 80 -2.90 9.62 -0.89
C HIS A 80 -4.10 9.42 0.05
N GLN A 81 -4.74 8.25 -0.04
CA GLN A 81 -5.92 7.90 0.76
C GLN A 81 -5.51 7.36 2.14
N GLN A 82 -4.98 8.23 3.00
CA GLN A 82 -4.74 7.91 4.42
C GLN A 82 -5.44 8.92 5.35
N PRO A 83 -5.89 8.49 6.54
CA PRO A 83 -5.84 7.12 7.03
C PRO A 83 -6.88 6.23 6.33
N LYS A 84 -6.54 4.96 6.06
CA LYS A 84 -7.53 3.93 5.71
C LYS A 84 -8.14 3.36 6.99
N VAL A 85 -9.46 3.34 7.07
CA VAL A 85 -10.19 2.73 8.19
C VAL A 85 -10.55 1.29 7.81
N PRO A 86 -10.18 0.28 8.62
CA PRO A 86 -10.59 -1.10 8.36
C PRO A 86 -12.12 -1.21 8.41
N GLU A 87 -12.70 -1.99 7.48
CA GLU A 87 -14.16 -2.21 7.39
C GLU A 87 -14.77 -2.70 8.71
N TRP A 88 -14.02 -3.52 9.46
CA TRP A 88 -14.45 -4.06 10.74
C TRP A 88 -13.99 -3.26 11.95
N GLY A 89 -13.36 -2.10 11.71
CA GLY A 89 -12.74 -1.31 12.76
C GLY A 89 -11.47 -1.96 13.32
N TYR A 90 -11.04 -1.46 14.47
CA TYR A 90 -9.78 -1.81 15.12
C TYR A 90 -9.98 -2.98 16.10
N GLU A 91 -10.49 -4.11 15.60
CA GLU A 91 -10.78 -5.29 16.42
C GLU A 91 -9.50 -5.92 16.99
N ASN A 92 -9.62 -6.58 18.14
CA ASN A 92 -8.54 -7.35 18.77
C ASN A 92 -8.56 -8.78 18.24
N GLU A 93 -7.63 -9.14 17.36
CA GLU A 93 -7.59 -10.47 16.75
C GLU A 93 -7.04 -11.58 17.67
N ASN A 94 -6.54 -11.21 18.85
CA ASN A 94 -6.21 -12.18 19.89
C ASN A 94 -7.48 -12.83 20.46
N GLU A 95 -8.65 -12.20 20.27
CA GLU A 95 -9.94 -12.78 20.63
C GLU A 95 -10.37 -13.85 19.61
N PRO A 96 -10.66 -15.09 20.05
CA PRO A 96 -11.04 -16.18 19.14
C PRO A 96 -12.26 -15.86 18.27
N THR A 97 -13.21 -15.07 18.77
CA THR A 97 -14.42 -14.68 18.04
C THR A 97 -14.13 -13.70 16.90
N VAL A 98 -13.18 -12.78 17.11
CA VAL A 98 -12.69 -11.87 16.06
C VAL A 98 -11.91 -12.66 15.02
N MET A 99 -11.02 -13.56 15.44
CA MET A 99 -10.29 -14.41 14.49
C MET A 99 -11.22 -15.33 13.71
N ALA A 100 -12.28 -15.88 14.34
CA ALA A 100 -13.28 -16.69 13.66
C ALA A 100 -13.96 -15.95 12.50
N LYS A 101 -14.30 -14.67 12.70
CA LYS A 101 -14.84 -13.81 11.65
C LYS A 101 -13.85 -13.64 10.49
N LYS A 102 -12.55 -13.53 10.77
CA LYS A 102 -11.50 -13.46 9.74
C LYS A 102 -11.34 -14.78 8.98
N ILE A 103 -11.39 -15.92 9.68
CA ILE A 103 -11.35 -17.26 9.08
C ILE A 103 -12.56 -17.49 8.16
N ASP A 104 -13.75 -17.08 8.58
CA ASP A 104 -14.97 -17.20 7.78
C ASP A 104 -14.87 -16.38 6.49
N ALA A 105 -14.37 -15.14 6.57
CA ALA A 105 -14.16 -14.33 5.38
C ALA A 105 -13.08 -14.90 4.46
N ALA A 106 -11.98 -15.41 5.00
CA ALA A 106 -10.91 -16.01 4.20
C ALA A 106 -11.40 -17.25 3.45
N SER A 107 -12.00 -18.21 4.17
CA SER A 107 -12.53 -19.44 3.59
C SER A 107 -13.64 -19.17 2.56
N ALA A 108 -14.54 -18.22 2.82
CA ALA A 108 -15.59 -17.84 1.88
C ALA A 108 -15.05 -17.19 0.58
N ASN A 109 -13.81 -16.70 0.58
CA ASN A 109 -13.14 -16.09 -0.58
C ASN A 109 -12.03 -16.97 -1.16
N GLY A 110 -12.05 -18.28 -0.87
CA GLY A 110 -11.13 -19.25 -1.47
C GLY A 110 -9.70 -19.17 -0.96
N ILE A 111 -9.48 -18.65 0.25
CA ILE A 111 -8.19 -18.76 0.94
C ILE A 111 -8.18 -20.05 1.75
N ASP A 112 -7.24 -20.93 1.44
CA ASP A 112 -7.09 -22.24 2.05
C ASP A 112 -6.17 -22.25 3.26
N ALA A 113 -5.29 -21.25 3.38
CA ALA A 113 -4.34 -21.18 4.48
C ALA A 113 -3.92 -19.74 4.84
N PHE A 114 -3.59 -19.53 6.11
CA PHE A 114 -2.82 -18.36 6.56
C PHE A 114 -1.35 -18.73 6.77
N ILE A 115 -0.45 -17.84 6.33
CA ILE A 115 0.97 -17.92 6.64
C ILE A 115 1.25 -16.82 7.66
N PHE A 116 1.32 -17.18 8.94
CA PHE A 116 1.53 -16.22 10.01
C PHE A 116 2.96 -15.71 10.01
N ASP A 117 3.10 -14.39 10.08
CA ASP A 117 4.35 -13.76 10.48
C ASP A 117 4.58 -14.05 11.96
N TRP A 118 5.61 -14.85 12.27
CA TRP A 118 5.82 -15.34 13.62
C TRP A 118 7.32 -15.40 13.88
N TYR A 119 7.76 -14.74 14.95
CA TYR A 119 9.18 -14.56 15.21
C TYR A 119 9.59 -15.19 16.54
N TYR A 120 10.78 -15.78 16.55
CA TYR A 120 11.47 -16.25 17.74
C TYR A 120 12.87 -15.66 17.75
N THR A 121 13.22 -14.99 18.85
CA THR A 121 14.57 -14.48 19.11
C THR A 121 15.03 -14.98 20.48
N ASP A 122 16.31 -14.73 20.81
CA ASP A 122 16.84 -15.03 22.14
C ASP A 122 16.11 -14.26 23.27
N GLU A 123 15.41 -13.17 22.93
CA GLU A 123 14.64 -12.33 23.85
C GLU A 123 13.19 -12.81 24.02
N GLY A 124 12.75 -13.78 23.20
CA GLY A 124 11.43 -14.38 23.24
C GLY A 124 10.70 -14.37 21.90
N THR A 125 9.39 -14.66 21.96
CA THR A 125 8.52 -14.68 20.79
C THR A 125 7.89 -13.32 20.53
N TYR A 126 7.72 -12.98 19.25
CA TYR A 126 7.03 -11.77 18.80
C TYR A 126 5.98 -12.14 17.75
N LEU A 127 4.87 -11.39 17.71
CA LEU A 127 3.74 -11.64 16.79
C LEU A 127 3.02 -12.99 16.97
N LYS A 128 3.03 -13.54 18.19
CA LYS A 128 2.46 -14.86 18.46
C LYS A 128 0.99 -14.84 18.84
N GLU A 129 0.49 -13.74 19.40
CA GLU A 129 -0.78 -13.69 20.12
C GLU A 129 -1.97 -13.99 19.20
N ALA A 130 -2.01 -13.44 17.98
CA ALA A 130 -3.11 -13.73 17.07
C ALA A 130 -3.17 -15.22 16.69
N LEU A 131 -2.02 -15.88 16.56
CA LEU A 131 -1.96 -17.31 16.29
C LEU A 131 -2.39 -18.12 17.52
N GLU A 132 -1.70 -17.91 18.65
CA GLU A 132 -1.84 -18.76 19.84
C GLU A 132 -3.14 -18.52 20.60
N GLN A 133 -3.57 -17.26 20.71
CA GLN A 133 -4.76 -16.87 21.45
C GLN A 133 -5.98 -16.77 20.54
N GLY A 134 -5.81 -16.21 19.34
CA GLY A 134 -6.89 -16.05 18.37
C GLY A 134 -7.17 -17.33 17.56
N PHE A 135 -6.29 -17.64 16.61
CA PHE A 135 -6.51 -18.65 15.57
C PHE A 135 -6.61 -20.06 16.12
N LEU A 136 -5.67 -20.48 16.97
CA LEU A 136 -5.68 -21.84 17.53
C LEU A 136 -6.89 -22.11 18.45
N ASN A 137 -7.51 -21.07 19.00
CA ASN A 137 -8.70 -21.19 19.84
C ASN A 137 -10.01 -20.80 19.13
N ALA A 138 -9.96 -20.36 17.86
CA ALA A 138 -11.15 -20.01 17.11
C ALA A 138 -11.98 -21.29 16.81
N PRO A 139 -13.31 -21.28 17.02
CA PRO A 139 -14.16 -22.47 16.89
C PRO A 139 -14.22 -23.05 15.47
N ASN A 140 -13.79 -22.30 14.47
CA ASN A 140 -13.81 -22.64 13.05
C ASN A 140 -12.40 -22.71 12.44
N ASN A 141 -11.35 -22.82 13.25
CA ASN A 141 -9.96 -22.84 12.76
C ASN A 141 -9.64 -24.01 11.83
N ASN A 142 -10.46 -25.07 11.84
CA ASN A 142 -10.37 -26.20 10.94
C ASN A 142 -10.81 -25.88 9.50
N LYS A 143 -11.40 -24.69 9.24
CA LYS A 143 -11.81 -24.27 7.89
C LYS A 143 -10.64 -23.96 6.97
N ILE A 144 -9.50 -23.57 7.52
CA ILE A 144 -8.28 -23.24 6.77
C ILE A 144 -7.06 -23.82 7.47
N LYS A 145 -5.99 -24.08 6.73
CA LYS A 145 -4.70 -24.50 7.29
C LYS A 145 -3.91 -23.29 7.80
N PHE A 146 -2.79 -23.54 8.48
CA PHE A 146 -1.82 -22.49 8.76
C PHE A 146 -0.38 -22.97 8.56
N ALA A 147 0.51 -22.02 8.35
CA ALA A 147 1.95 -22.20 8.37
C ALA A 147 2.61 -20.99 9.07
N LEU A 148 3.88 -21.14 9.44
CA LEU A 148 4.68 -20.05 9.98
C LEU A 148 5.68 -19.58 8.92
N ARG A 149 5.84 -18.26 8.80
CA ARG A 149 7.02 -17.67 8.19
C ARG A 149 7.98 -17.34 9.34
N ALA A 150 9.06 -18.10 9.43
CA ALA A 150 10.21 -17.81 10.30
C ALA A 150 11.33 -17.15 9.49
#